data_AF-A0A2D5MRH2-F1
#
_entry.id   AF-A0A2D5MRH2-F1
#
_cell.length_a   1.000
_cell.length_b   1.000
_cell.length_c   1.000
_cell.angle_alpha   90.00
_cell.angle_beta   90.00
_cell.angle_gamma   90.00
#
_symmetry.space_group_name_H-M   'P 1'
#
loop_
_entity.id
_entity.type
_entity.pdbx_description
1 polymer ?
#
loop_
_entity_poly.entity_id
_entity_poly.type
_entity_poly.pdbx_seq_one_letter_code
_entity_poly.pdbx_strand_id
1 'polypeptide(L)'
;MKVSWLNLMRGFFSGKSLLPLAFLTFSLQAIIADGSGMVQFAASEYAVDENDGSVTITVNRERGSAGAVSVSYEVEPLTAGELDYSATNGMLSWADGEKGGKSFKIDIINDTENEPNELFEINLFNPENGLVLGDLKSSSVLIYGSESGTFQFATEGYITSEFDETVEILVTRGLGAKGAVQVDYEVKGGENLTTAEIGAVQFARRLPDTIVENANIEYTFKAGVPAKEGLDFIDTPLNPLKGTLVFRDYEMSKTFEIQLVPNRDGEAFPFTMAELVLSNPRPLEDESENIQPVLHADKFRSTLRINDISGPDTDVIWQQQPWPDTPGSRRRGFSFMKARYKRSESLFGVKTQEEFDNPSYRLISIPVMRALPYDA
;
A
#
# COMPACT_ATOMS: atom_id res chain seq x y z
N MET A 1 74.22 -11.51 -32.87
CA MET A 1 75.38 -10.63 -32.54
C MET A 1 74.87 -9.45 -31.74
N LYS A 2 75.57 -9.07 -30.65
CA LYS A 2 75.44 -7.85 -29.82
C LYS A 2 74.06 -7.60 -29.15
N VAL A 3 73.90 -7.51 -27.82
CA VAL A 3 74.53 -6.59 -26.82
C VAL A 3 74.03 -5.15 -27.05
N SER A 4 73.48 -4.35 -26.10
CA SER A 4 73.31 -4.42 -24.62
C SER A 4 72.03 -3.62 -24.22
N TRP A 5 71.59 -3.36 -22.98
CA TRP A 5 72.03 -3.57 -21.57
C TRP A 5 70.73 -3.72 -20.70
N LEU A 6 70.67 -4.20 -19.44
CA LEU A 6 71.03 -3.59 -18.12
C LEU A 6 70.47 -2.16 -17.90
N ASN A 7 69.88 -1.75 -16.78
CA ASN A 7 69.64 -2.33 -15.43
C ASN A 7 68.49 -1.48 -14.77
N LEU A 8 67.89 -1.73 -13.58
CA LEU A 8 68.41 -2.30 -12.34
C LEU A 8 67.26 -2.79 -11.40
N MET A 9 67.49 -3.92 -10.72
CA MET A 9 67.01 -4.40 -9.40
C MET A 9 65.53 -4.31 -8.91
N ARG A 10 65.18 -5.41 -8.24
CA ARG A 10 63.94 -5.70 -7.49
C ARG A 10 63.93 -5.07 -6.10
N GLY A 11 62.73 -4.80 -5.57
CA GLY A 11 62.43 -4.71 -4.13
C GLY A 11 61.20 -5.57 -3.79
N PHE A 12 61.30 -6.41 -2.76
CA PHE A 12 60.26 -7.34 -2.29
C PHE A 12 59.35 -6.67 -1.23
N PHE A 13 58.01 -6.86 -1.28
CA PHE A 13 57.27 -7.72 -0.30
C PHE A 13 55.74 -7.62 -0.40
N SER A 14 55.09 -8.77 -0.16
CA SER A 14 53.71 -9.01 0.35
C SER A 14 52.51 -8.27 -0.25
N GLY A 15 51.45 -9.04 -0.55
CA GLY A 15 50.10 -8.49 -0.77
C GLY A 15 49.24 -9.46 -1.58
N LYS A 16 48.62 -10.46 -0.94
CA LYS A 16 47.63 -11.29 -1.61
C LYS A 16 46.38 -10.45 -1.90
N SER A 17 46.06 -10.26 -3.17
CA SER A 17 44.70 -9.92 -3.60
C SER A 17 44.43 -10.57 -4.95
N LEU A 18 43.77 -11.73 -4.91
CA LEU A 18 43.10 -12.28 -6.08
C LEU A 18 41.85 -11.43 -6.30
N LEU A 19 41.96 -10.42 -7.16
CA LEU A 19 40.77 -9.74 -7.66
C LEU A 19 39.95 -10.77 -8.44
N PRO A 20 38.69 -11.02 -8.08
CA PRO A 20 37.84 -11.90 -8.88
C PRO A 20 37.64 -11.24 -10.23
N LEU A 21 37.86 -12.00 -11.30
CA LEU A 21 37.47 -11.61 -12.64
C LEU A 21 35.93 -11.58 -12.65
N ALA A 22 35.35 -10.42 -12.34
CA ALA A 22 33.91 -10.24 -12.33
C ALA A 22 33.39 -10.53 -13.74
N PHE A 23 32.71 -11.67 -13.88
CA PHE A 23 31.90 -11.99 -15.05
C PHE A 23 30.73 -11.00 -15.09
N LEU A 24 31.00 -9.83 -15.67
CA LEU A 24 29.96 -8.94 -16.11
C LEU A 24 29.38 -9.53 -17.40
N THR A 25 28.56 -10.58 -17.24
CA THR A 25 27.67 -11.06 -18.29
C THR A 25 26.61 -10.00 -18.53
N PHE A 26 26.98 -8.94 -19.27
CA PHE A 26 25.99 -8.21 -20.04
C PHE A 26 25.31 -9.24 -20.95
N SER A 27 24.03 -9.51 -20.71
CA SER A 27 23.20 -10.17 -21.71
C SER A 27 23.23 -9.29 -22.96
N LEU A 28 23.79 -9.81 -24.05
CA LEU A 28 23.84 -9.09 -25.31
C LEU A 28 22.49 -9.21 -26.03
N GLN A 29 21.45 -8.66 -25.40
CA GLN A 29 20.08 -8.57 -25.89
C GLN A 29 19.70 -7.10 -26.18
N ALA A 30 20.67 -6.32 -26.67
CA ALA A 30 20.45 -4.96 -27.15
C ALA A 30 21.05 -4.81 -28.55
N ILE A 31 20.20 -4.39 -29.49
CA ILE A 31 20.50 -4.16 -30.93
C ILE A 31 20.71 -5.51 -31.66
N ILE A 32 19.83 -5.96 -32.56
CA ILE A 32 19.10 -5.19 -33.58
C ILE A 32 17.58 -5.43 -33.47
N ALA A 33 16.85 -4.43 -33.01
CA ALA A 33 15.51 -4.17 -33.57
C ALA A 33 15.75 -3.23 -34.76
N ASP A 34 15.26 -3.58 -35.96
CA ASP A 34 15.70 -2.97 -37.23
C ASP A 34 15.01 -1.62 -37.51
N GLY A 35 14.96 -0.76 -36.49
CA GLY A 35 13.99 0.34 -36.38
C GLY A 35 12.57 -0.10 -36.04
N SER A 36 12.22 -1.38 -36.27
CA SER A 36 10.90 -1.98 -36.03
C SER A 36 10.43 -1.97 -34.58
N GLY A 37 11.37 -1.94 -33.62
CA GLY A 37 11.10 -1.91 -32.19
C GLY A 37 10.92 -3.27 -31.53
N MET A 38 10.50 -3.22 -30.28
CA MET A 38 10.37 -4.33 -29.35
C MET A 38 8.94 -4.36 -28.80
N VAL A 39 8.35 -5.54 -28.59
CA VAL A 39 7.04 -5.69 -27.92
C VAL A 39 7.13 -6.54 -26.66
N GLN A 40 6.38 -6.15 -25.64
CA GLN A 40 6.27 -6.83 -24.35
C GLN A 40 4.94 -6.47 -23.67
N PHE A 41 4.47 -7.27 -22.72
CA PHE A 41 3.32 -6.90 -21.90
C PHE A 41 3.59 -5.64 -21.06
N ALA A 42 2.53 -4.93 -20.68
CA ALA A 42 2.60 -3.77 -19.80
C ALA A 42 2.78 -4.12 -18.31
N ALA A 43 2.36 -5.34 -17.91
CA ALA A 43 2.51 -5.91 -16.58
C ALA A 43 2.87 -7.40 -16.71
N SER A 44 3.48 -7.97 -15.66
CA SER A 44 3.83 -9.40 -15.60
C SER A 44 2.69 -10.28 -15.08
N GLU A 45 1.72 -9.64 -14.44
CA GLU A 45 0.55 -10.22 -13.84
C GLU A 45 -0.58 -9.19 -13.94
N TYR A 46 -1.77 -9.66 -14.29
CA TYR A 46 -3.02 -8.93 -14.12
C TYR A 46 -3.86 -9.67 -13.08
N ALA A 47 -4.72 -8.94 -12.37
CA ALA A 47 -5.66 -9.53 -11.43
C ALA A 47 -7.06 -8.97 -11.66
N VAL A 48 -8.09 -9.80 -11.52
CA VAL A 48 -9.48 -9.49 -11.85
C VAL A 48 -10.43 -10.25 -10.90
N ASP A 49 -11.50 -9.59 -10.46
CA ASP A 49 -12.61 -10.26 -9.75
C ASP A 49 -13.45 -11.02 -10.79
N GLU A 50 -13.91 -12.24 -10.49
CA GLU A 50 -14.85 -12.97 -11.37
C GLU A 50 -16.07 -12.09 -11.75
N ASN A 51 -16.51 -11.22 -10.83
CA ASN A 51 -17.62 -10.29 -11.00
C ASN A 51 -17.31 -9.08 -11.92
N ASP A 52 -16.04 -8.81 -12.28
CA ASP A 52 -15.67 -7.71 -13.19
C ASP A 52 -16.02 -8.01 -14.66
N GLY A 53 -16.25 -9.29 -15.00
CA GLY A 53 -16.72 -9.77 -16.31
C GLY A 53 -15.74 -9.63 -17.50
N SER A 54 -14.67 -8.83 -17.39
CA SER A 54 -13.57 -8.83 -18.38
C SER A 54 -12.29 -8.21 -17.84
N VAL A 55 -11.14 -8.81 -18.18
CA VAL A 55 -9.81 -8.23 -17.94
C VAL A 55 -9.26 -7.59 -19.23
N THR A 56 -8.58 -6.45 -19.11
CA THR A 56 -7.98 -5.75 -20.26
C THR A 56 -6.45 -5.88 -20.24
N ILE A 57 -5.92 -6.66 -21.17
CA ILE A 57 -4.49 -6.97 -21.29
C ILE A 57 -3.86 -5.97 -22.26
N THR A 58 -2.67 -5.45 -21.93
CA THR A 58 -1.98 -4.45 -22.77
C THR A 58 -0.56 -4.89 -23.13
N VAL A 59 -0.20 -4.72 -24.42
CA VAL A 59 1.11 -5.01 -24.99
C VAL A 59 1.68 -3.71 -25.57
N ASN A 60 2.89 -3.33 -25.18
CA ASN A 60 3.54 -2.09 -25.58
C ASN A 60 4.56 -2.32 -26.70
N ARG A 61 4.46 -1.56 -27.80
CA ARG A 61 5.55 -1.40 -28.78
C ARG A 61 6.47 -0.27 -28.36
N GLU A 62 7.72 -0.60 -28.05
CA GLU A 62 8.76 0.29 -27.55
C GLU A 62 10.02 0.27 -28.43
N ARG A 63 10.97 1.17 -28.16
CA ARG A 63 12.35 1.17 -28.70
C ARG A 63 12.47 1.16 -30.24
N GLY A 64 11.37 1.43 -30.95
CA GLY A 64 11.28 1.54 -32.39
C GLY A 64 9.82 1.68 -32.83
N SER A 65 9.62 2.10 -34.08
CA SER A 65 8.29 2.31 -34.68
C SER A 65 8.31 2.26 -36.21
N ALA A 66 9.42 1.89 -36.84
CA ALA A 66 9.52 1.83 -38.30
C ALA A 66 8.83 0.57 -38.84
N GLY A 67 8.15 0.68 -39.97
CA GLY A 67 7.41 -0.42 -40.58
C GLY A 67 6.15 -0.82 -39.80
N ALA A 68 5.21 -1.41 -40.54
CA ALA A 68 4.07 -2.10 -39.94
C ALA A 68 4.53 -3.47 -39.40
N VAL A 69 4.14 -3.80 -38.18
CA VAL A 69 4.59 -5.02 -37.47
C VAL A 69 3.43 -5.71 -36.77
N SER A 70 3.58 -7.01 -36.56
CA SER A 70 2.58 -7.89 -35.94
C SER A 70 3.24 -8.72 -34.83
N VAL A 71 2.47 -9.08 -33.80
CA VAL A 71 2.81 -10.17 -32.87
C VAL A 71 1.54 -10.95 -32.55
N SER A 72 1.64 -12.27 -32.45
CA SER A 72 0.55 -13.12 -32.00
C SER A 72 0.57 -13.29 -30.48
N TYR A 73 -0.60 -13.54 -29.89
CA TYR A 73 -0.72 -13.96 -28.50
C TYR A 73 -1.58 -15.22 -28.40
N GLU A 74 -1.20 -16.10 -27.48
CA GLU A 74 -1.88 -17.34 -27.15
C GLU A 74 -2.19 -17.35 -25.65
N VAL A 75 -3.35 -17.91 -25.28
CA VAL A 75 -3.80 -18.03 -23.89
C VAL A 75 -3.77 -19.50 -23.50
N GLU A 76 -2.99 -19.82 -22.48
CA GLU A 76 -2.78 -21.19 -22.00
C GLU A 76 -3.35 -21.34 -20.58
N PRO A 77 -4.24 -22.32 -20.33
CA PRO A 77 -4.82 -22.53 -19.00
C PRO A 77 -3.74 -23.03 -18.02
N LEU A 78 -3.84 -22.64 -16.73
CA LEU A 78 -3.00 -23.20 -15.66
C LEU A 78 -3.87 -23.92 -14.63
N THR A 79 -4.62 -23.18 -13.82
CA THR A 79 -5.70 -23.74 -12.99
C THR A 79 -7.07 -23.34 -13.55
N ALA A 80 -7.21 -22.07 -13.95
CA ALA A 80 -8.36 -21.61 -14.72
C ALA A 80 -8.36 -22.23 -16.11
N GLY A 81 -9.55 -22.58 -16.59
CA GLY A 81 -9.87 -23.13 -17.90
C GLY A 81 -11.18 -22.56 -18.49
N GLU A 82 -11.96 -23.43 -19.16
CA GLU A 82 -13.09 -23.02 -19.99
C GLU A 82 -14.36 -22.59 -19.22
N LEU A 83 -14.39 -22.77 -17.89
CA LEU A 83 -15.51 -22.34 -17.04
C LEU A 83 -15.31 -20.94 -16.47
N ASP A 84 -14.08 -20.45 -16.44
CA ASP A 84 -13.66 -19.29 -15.62
C ASP A 84 -13.30 -18.10 -16.52
N TYR A 85 -12.89 -18.36 -17.77
CA TYR A 85 -12.70 -17.33 -18.79
C TYR A 85 -13.04 -17.80 -20.21
N SER A 86 -13.42 -16.84 -21.06
CA SER A 86 -13.54 -17.04 -22.50
C SER A 86 -12.47 -16.22 -23.23
N ALA A 87 -11.46 -16.92 -23.76
CA ALA A 87 -10.39 -16.31 -24.54
C ALA A 87 -10.30 -16.90 -25.95
N THR A 88 -9.79 -16.09 -26.87
CA THR A 88 -9.34 -16.55 -28.19
C THR A 88 -7.93 -16.02 -28.46
N ASN A 89 -7.08 -16.89 -28.98
CA ASN A 89 -5.77 -16.50 -29.51
C ASN A 89 -5.94 -15.43 -30.58
N GLY A 90 -5.01 -14.48 -30.64
CA GLY A 90 -5.15 -13.31 -31.50
C GLY A 90 -3.83 -12.73 -31.98
N MET A 91 -3.93 -11.58 -32.64
CA MET A 91 -2.79 -10.89 -33.22
C MET A 91 -2.95 -9.38 -33.03
N LEU A 92 -1.90 -8.73 -32.53
CA LEU A 92 -1.81 -7.28 -32.40
C LEU A 92 -0.92 -6.74 -33.51
N SER A 93 -1.43 -5.75 -34.25
CA SER A 93 -0.72 -5.12 -35.37
C SER A 93 -0.58 -3.61 -35.19
N TRP A 94 0.65 -3.11 -35.34
CA TRP A 94 0.97 -1.69 -35.35
C TRP A 94 1.27 -1.24 -36.77
N ALA A 95 0.72 -0.09 -37.18
CA ALA A 95 1.06 0.53 -38.44
C ALA A 95 2.50 1.10 -38.44
N ASP A 96 2.99 1.49 -39.63
CA ASP A 96 4.23 2.25 -39.74
C ASP A 96 4.13 3.59 -38.98
N GLY A 97 5.14 3.89 -38.17
CA GLY A 97 5.15 5.03 -37.25
C GLY A 97 4.31 4.86 -35.97
N GLU A 98 3.49 3.81 -35.85
CA GLU A 98 2.66 3.59 -34.66
C GLU A 98 3.48 2.99 -33.51
N LYS A 99 3.30 3.53 -32.29
CA LYS A 99 4.06 3.18 -31.07
C LYS A 99 3.14 3.17 -29.84
N GLY A 100 3.57 2.51 -28.77
CA GLY A 100 2.83 2.42 -27.51
C GLY A 100 1.92 1.21 -27.42
N GLY A 101 1.00 1.25 -26.45
CA GLY A 101 0.14 0.13 -26.07
C GLY A 101 -0.96 -0.18 -27.08
N LYS A 102 -1.16 -1.47 -27.34
CA LYS A 102 -2.43 -2.02 -27.85
C LYS A 102 -2.99 -2.99 -26.83
N SER A 103 -4.30 -3.03 -26.72
CA SER A 103 -4.99 -3.82 -25.71
C SER A 103 -6.04 -4.71 -26.34
N PHE A 104 -6.28 -5.84 -25.70
CA PHE A 104 -7.38 -6.76 -25.99
C PHE A 104 -8.07 -7.12 -24.68
N LYS A 105 -9.28 -7.64 -24.78
CA LYS A 105 -10.04 -8.14 -23.64
C LYS A 105 -10.04 -9.66 -23.62
N ILE A 106 -10.07 -10.21 -22.42
CA ILE A 106 -10.49 -11.58 -22.15
C ILE A 106 -11.74 -11.46 -21.28
N ASP A 107 -12.82 -12.12 -21.69
CA ASP A 107 -14.06 -12.11 -20.93
C ASP A 107 -13.92 -13.11 -19.78
N ILE A 108 -14.29 -12.69 -18.57
CA ILE A 108 -14.25 -13.51 -17.36
C ILE A 108 -15.65 -14.04 -17.11
N ILE A 109 -15.76 -15.33 -16.80
CA ILE A 109 -17.03 -15.98 -16.53
C ILE A 109 -17.24 -15.92 -15.01
N ASN A 110 -18.46 -15.57 -14.61
CA ASN A 110 -18.87 -15.46 -13.21
C ASN A 110 -19.97 -16.50 -12.96
N ASP A 111 -19.93 -17.20 -11.83
CA ASP A 111 -21.00 -18.13 -11.44
C ASP A 111 -21.62 -17.91 -10.04
N THR A 112 -21.70 -18.95 -9.21
CA THR A 112 -22.26 -18.91 -7.86
C THR A 112 -21.52 -19.76 -6.82
N GLU A 113 -20.50 -20.52 -7.23
CA GLU A 113 -19.71 -21.37 -6.36
C GLU A 113 -18.52 -20.57 -5.79
N ASN A 114 -18.10 -20.85 -4.55
CA ASN A 114 -16.93 -20.19 -3.98
C ASN A 114 -15.67 -20.99 -4.29
N GLU A 115 -14.82 -20.45 -5.15
CA GLU A 115 -13.64 -21.10 -5.72
C GLU A 115 -12.33 -20.57 -5.11
N PRO A 116 -11.22 -21.33 -5.21
CA PRO A 116 -9.88 -20.78 -4.93
C PRO A 116 -9.52 -19.69 -5.97
N ASN A 117 -8.52 -18.86 -5.68
CA ASN A 117 -7.98 -17.97 -6.71
C ASN A 117 -7.28 -18.79 -7.81
N GLU A 118 -7.57 -18.48 -9.07
CA GLU A 118 -7.17 -19.28 -10.21
C GLU A 118 -6.32 -18.49 -11.21
N LEU A 119 -5.53 -19.19 -12.02
CA LEU A 119 -4.55 -18.58 -12.93
C LEU A 119 -4.64 -19.13 -14.36
N PHE A 120 -4.37 -18.27 -15.33
CA PHE A 120 -3.98 -18.65 -16.69
C PHE A 120 -2.78 -17.80 -17.17
N GLU A 121 -2.07 -18.24 -18.22
CA GLU A 121 -0.93 -17.52 -18.80
C GLU A 121 -1.27 -16.99 -20.21
N ILE A 122 -0.67 -15.88 -20.59
CA ILE A 122 -0.70 -15.32 -21.94
C ILE A 122 0.72 -15.20 -22.47
N ASN A 123 0.97 -15.77 -23.64
CA ASN A 123 2.30 -15.86 -24.26
C ASN A 123 2.35 -15.11 -25.60
N LEU A 124 3.33 -14.22 -25.77
CA LEU A 124 3.61 -13.52 -27.04
C LEU A 124 4.53 -14.36 -27.93
N PHE A 125 4.16 -14.54 -29.19
CA PHE A 125 4.91 -15.34 -30.16
C PHE A 125 4.80 -14.81 -31.58
N ASN A 126 5.58 -15.38 -32.50
CA ASN A 126 5.64 -15.01 -33.92
C ASN A 126 5.68 -13.50 -34.21
N PRO A 127 6.68 -12.75 -33.70
CA PRO A 127 6.86 -11.35 -34.08
C PRO A 127 7.26 -11.24 -35.56
N GLU A 128 6.59 -10.36 -36.31
CA GLU A 128 6.79 -10.19 -37.76
C GLU A 128 7.54 -8.89 -38.10
N ASN A 129 8.06 -8.80 -39.34
CA ASN A 129 8.66 -7.58 -39.91
C ASN A 129 9.80 -6.94 -39.07
N GLY A 130 10.66 -7.79 -38.49
CA GLY A 130 11.84 -7.36 -37.72
C GLY A 130 11.53 -6.87 -36.30
N LEU A 131 10.28 -7.04 -35.84
CA LEU A 131 9.90 -6.85 -34.45
C LEU A 131 10.59 -7.88 -33.55
N VAL A 132 10.93 -7.48 -32.33
CA VAL A 132 11.62 -8.33 -31.34
C VAL A 132 10.76 -8.46 -30.07
N LEU A 133 10.70 -9.65 -29.47
CA LEU A 133 10.08 -9.81 -28.15
C LEU A 133 11.01 -9.24 -27.06
N GLY A 134 10.46 -8.45 -26.15
CA GLY A 134 11.15 -7.99 -24.94
C GLY A 134 11.26 -9.07 -23.88
N ASP A 135 11.79 -8.69 -22.72
CA ASP A 135 11.96 -9.61 -21.58
C ASP A 135 10.60 -10.12 -21.08
N LEU A 136 9.58 -9.26 -21.09
CA LEU A 136 8.23 -9.57 -20.62
C LEU A 136 7.31 -10.05 -21.75
N LYS A 137 7.66 -11.22 -22.29
CA LYS A 137 6.91 -11.93 -23.36
C LYS A 137 5.79 -12.85 -22.87
N SER A 138 5.69 -13.04 -21.55
CA SER A 138 4.71 -13.89 -20.87
C SER A 138 4.09 -13.07 -19.73
N SER A 139 2.80 -13.27 -19.45
CA SER A 139 2.08 -12.62 -18.34
C SER A 139 1.06 -13.59 -17.75
N SER A 140 0.96 -13.65 -16.43
CA SER A 140 -0.17 -14.32 -15.75
C SER A 140 -1.40 -13.42 -15.74
N VAL A 141 -2.57 -14.06 -15.57
CA VAL A 141 -3.80 -13.42 -15.10
C VAL A 141 -4.34 -14.23 -13.92
N LEU A 142 -4.56 -13.57 -12.79
CA LEU A 142 -5.15 -14.11 -11.58
C LEU A 142 -6.64 -13.74 -11.52
N ILE A 143 -7.52 -14.73 -11.48
CA ILE A 143 -8.96 -14.59 -11.21
C ILE A 143 -9.19 -14.81 -9.72
N TYR A 144 -9.91 -13.91 -9.07
CA TYR A 144 -10.38 -14.09 -7.69
C TYR A 144 -11.78 -14.72 -7.71
N GLY A 145 -11.86 -16.02 -7.35
CA GLY A 145 -13.11 -16.80 -7.30
C GLY A 145 -13.86 -16.76 -5.96
N SER A 146 -13.60 -15.74 -5.13
CA SER A 146 -14.20 -15.66 -3.78
C SER A 146 -15.48 -14.84 -3.79
N GLU A 147 -16.60 -15.47 -4.09
CA GLU A 147 -17.95 -14.92 -3.99
C GLU A 147 -18.21 -14.09 -2.71
N SER A 148 -17.64 -14.55 -1.59
CA SER A 148 -17.98 -14.09 -0.25
C SER A 148 -17.16 -12.88 0.24
N GLY A 149 -16.14 -12.44 -0.49
CA GLY A 149 -15.37 -11.28 -0.10
C GLY A 149 -14.20 -11.59 0.84
N THR A 150 -13.09 -10.93 0.56
CA THR A 150 -11.92 -10.81 1.42
C THR A 150 -12.02 -9.57 2.32
N PHE A 151 -11.74 -9.74 3.61
CA PHE A 151 -11.88 -8.70 4.64
C PHE A 151 -10.52 -8.13 5.10
N GLN A 152 -10.44 -6.81 5.20
CA GLN A 152 -9.22 -6.08 5.57
C GLN A 152 -9.52 -4.74 6.24
N PHE A 153 -8.53 -4.17 6.95
CA PHE A 153 -8.56 -2.75 7.24
C PHE A 153 -8.32 -1.92 5.97
N ALA A 154 -8.96 -0.77 5.86
CA ALA A 154 -8.78 0.13 4.71
C ALA A 154 -7.37 0.73 4.61
N THR A 155 -6.63 0.77 5.72
CA THR A 155 -5.26 1.29 5.81
C THR A 155 -4.42 0.45 6.78
N GLU A 156 -3.13 0.31 6.48
CA GLU A 156 -2.14 -0.39 7.33
C GLU A 156 -1.84 0.34 8.66
N GLY A 157 -2.13 1.64 8.72
CA GLY A 157 -1.99 2.45 9.93
C GLY A 157 -2.90 3.68 9.95
N TYR A 158 -3.59 3.85 11.08
CA TYR A 158 -4.43 5.01 11.41
C TYR A 158 -3.64 6.00 12.27
N ILE A 159 -3.92 7.30 12.14
CA ILE A 159 -3.23 8.35 12.91
C ILE A 159 -4.26 9.33 13.49
N THR A 160 -4.37 9.37 14.81
CA THR A 160 -5.33 10.23 15.53
C THR A 160 -4.61 11.12 16.55
N SER A 161 -5.31 12.06 17.16
CA SER A 161 -4.90 12.73 18.40
C SER A 161 -5.75 12.22 19.56
N GLU A 162 -5.17 12.11 20.75
CA GLU A 162 -5.93 11.78 21.98
C GLU A 162 -7.10 12.75 22.27
N PHE A 163 -7.08 13.98 21.72
CA PHE A 163 -8.16 14.98 21.79
C PHE A 163 -9.13 14.94 20.60
N ASP A 164 -9.08 13.89 19.77
CA ASP A 164 -10.14 13.62 18.79
C ASP A 164 -11.38 12.97 19.46
N GLU A 165 -11.28 12.60 20.74
CA GLU A 165 -12.30 11.93 21.58
C GLU A 165 -12.64 10.51 21.10
N THR A 166 -12.99 10.34 19.83
CA THR A 166 -13.11 9.03 19.17
C THR A 166 -12.27 8.97 17.90
N VAL A 167 -11.99 7.76 17.42
CA VAL A 167 -11.43 7.51 16.09
C VAL A 167 -12.26 6.45 15.38
N GLU A 168 -12.69 6.73 14.15
CA GLU A 168 -13.38 5.79 13.28
C GLU A 168 -12.36 4.90 12.54
N ILE A 169 -12.56 3.58 12.61
CA ILE A 169 -11.76 2.57 11.92
C ILE A 169 -12.61 1.96 10.81
N LEU A 170 -12.08 1.92 9.59
CA LEU A 170 -12.77 1.39 8.40
C LEU A 170 -12.29 -0.02 8.05
N VAL A 171 -13.24 -0.93 7.94
CA VAL A 171 -13.05 -2.30 7.47
C VAL A 171 -13.74 -2.45 6.12
N THR A 172 -13.03 -2.98 5.13
CA THR A 172 -13.53 -3.18 3.77
C THR A 172 -13.61 -4.67 3.43
N ARG A 173 -14.61 -4.97 2.60
CA ARG A 173 -14.86 -6.25 1.92
C ARG A 173 -14.68 -5.99 0.42
N GLY A 174 -13.96 -6.86 -0.27
CA GLY A 174 -13.82 -6.84 -1.73
C GLY A 174 -13.19 -8.14 -2.21
N LEU A 175 -13.08 -8.34 -3.53
CA LEU A 175 -12.86 -9.66 -4.12
C LEU A 175 -14.05 -10.56 -3.75
N GLY A 176 -15.22 -10.21 -4.28
CA GLY A 176 -16.55 -10.68 -3.88
C GLY A 176 -17.27 -9.87 -2.79
N ALA A 177 -18.60 -10.01 -2.74
CA ALA A 177 -19.48 -9.28 -1.82
C ALA A 177 -20.82 -9.99 -1.47
N LYS A 178 -20.99 -11.26 -1.85
CA LYS A 178 -22.26 -12.00 -1.83
C LYS A 178 -22.55 -12.63 -0.46
N GLY A 179 -23.82 -12.67 -0.08
CA GLY A 179 -24.29 -13.19 1.21
C GLY A 179 -23.97 -12.25 2.39
N ALA A 180 -24.74 -12.37 3.47
CA ALA A 180 -24.48 -11.70 4.72
C ALA A 180 -23.41 -12.45 5.54
N VAL A 181 -22.45 -11.71 6.06
CA VAL A 181 -21.28 -12.26 6.75
C VAL A 181 -20.90 -11.41 7.94
N GLN A 182 -20.10 -11.98 8.83
CA GLN A 182 -19.69 -11.33 10.07
C GLN A 182 -18.21 -11.56 10.33
N VAL A 183 -17.52 -10.52 10.83
CA VAL A 183 -16.08 -10.52 11.14
C VAL A 183 -15.88 -9.93 12.51
N ASP A 184 -15.11 -10.59 13.37
CA ASP A 184 -14.81 -10.10 14.70
C ASP A 184 -13.60 -9.15 14.65
N TYR A 185 -13.67 -8.04 15.38
CA TYR A 185 -12.56 -7.11 15.55
C TYR A 185 -12.09 -7.07 17.01
N GLU A 186 -10.81 -6.77 17.20
CA GLU A 186 -10.18 -6.62 18.50
C GLU A 186 -9.15 -5.48 18.45
N VAL A 187 -9.29 -4.52 19.38
CA VAL A 187 -8.32 -3.47 19.66
C VAL A 187 -7.43 -3.93 20.82
N LYS A 188 -6.11 -3.84 20.64
CA LYS A 188 -5.09 -4.27 21.61
C LYS A 188 -4.15 -3.14 21.95
N GLY A 189 -3.55 -3.23 23.12
CA GLY A 189 -2.37 -2.45 23.44
C GLY A 189 -1.20 -2.76 22.50
N GLY A 190 -0.18 -1.91 22.53
CA GLY A 190 0.98 -2.06 21.66
C GLY A 190 2.01 -3.07 22.15
N GLU A 191 1.75 -3.87 23.19
CA GLU A 191 2.79 -4.68 23.85
C GLU A 191 3.36 -5.79 22.97
N ASN A 192 2.60 -6.22 21.96
CA ASN A 192 3.04 -7.22 20.97
C ASN A 192 3.75 -6.60 19.76
N LEU A 193 3.72 -5.27 19.61
CA LEU A 193 4.34 -4.59 18.47
C LEU A 193 5.85 -4.49 18.66
N THR A 194 6.60 -4.75 17.60
CA THR A 194 8.04 -4.53 17.57
C THR A 194 8.37 -3.04 17.65
N THR A 195 9.59 -2.71 18.08
CA THR A 195 10.09 -1.32 18.07
C THR A 195 10.13 -0.71 16.67
N ALA A 196 10.14 -1.52 15.61
CA ALA A 196 10.04 -1.08 14.23
C ALA A 196 8.59 -0.73 13.83
N GLU A 197 7.60 -1.53 14.24
CA GLU A 197 6.17 -1.24 14.03
C GLU A 197 5.71 0.00 14.81
N ILE A 198 6.20 0.18 16.05
CA ILE A 198 5.92 1.40 16.84
C ILE A 198 6.65 2.61 16.24
N GLY A 199 7.93 2.46 15.89
CA GLY A 199 8.73 3.51 15.28
C GLY A 199 9.08 4.68 16.22
N ALA A 200 9.50 5.81 15.61
CA ALA A 200 10.02 6.97 16.32
C ALA A 200 9.77 8.27 15.54
N VAL A 201 9.76 9.40 16.25
CA VAL A 201 9.83 10.74 15.64
C VAL A 201 11.24 11.31 15.84
N GLN A 202 11.82 11.82 14.75
CA GLN A 202 13.01 12.66 14.79
C GLN A 202 12.60 14.12 14.98
N PHE A 203 13.12 14.74 16.04
CA PHE A 203 12.96 16.17 16.31
C PHE A 203 14.23 16.90 15.88
N ALA A 204 14.05 18.04 15.22
CA ALA A 204 15.12 18.94 14.83
C ALA A 204 14.95 20.28 15.56
N ARG A 205 16.04 20.87 16.07
CA ARG A 205 16.06 22.25 16.57
C ARG A 205 17.22 23.04 15.98
N ARG A 206 17.00 24.33 15.74
CA ARG A 206 18.02 25.30 15.34
C ARG A 206 18.55 26.00 16.59
N LEU A 207 19.87 26.08 16.76
CA LEU A 207 20.46 26.77 17.92
C LEU A 207 20.40 28.31 17.77
N PRO A 208 20.09 29.08 18.82
CA PRO A 208 19.89 30.53 18.74
C PRO A 208 21.08 31.32 18.17
N ASP A 209 22.32 30.92 18.48
CA ASP A 209 23.57 31.64 18.14
C ASP A 209 23.94 31.59 16.64
N THR A 210 23.04 31.16 15.76
CA THR A 210 23.28 31.08 14.31
C THR A 210 22.18 31.74 13.48
N ILE A 211 22.08 33.07 13.58
CA ILE A 211 21.38 33.93 12.61
C ILE A 211 22.24 34.10 11.32
N VAL A 212 22.71 32.97 10.78
CA VAL A 212 23.50 32.84 9.55
C VAL A 212 22.81 31.81 8.66
N GLU A 213 23.00 31.86 7.33
CA GLU A 213 22.31 30.94 6.40
C GLU A 213 22.63 29.44 6.62
N ASN A 214 23.70 29.11 7.36
CA ASN A 214 24.11 27.74 7.69
C ASN A 214 24.13 27.50 9.21
N ALA A 215 22.95 27.46 9.84
CA ALA A 215 22.83 27.13 11.25
C ALA A 215 23.02 25.63 11.51
N ASN A 216 23.72 25.29 12.60
CA ASN A 216 23.80 23.92 13.08
C ASN A 216 22.42 23.46 13.57
N ILE A 217 21.88 22.43 12.93
CA ILE A 217 20.64 21.77 13.33
C ILE A 217 21.02 20.59 14.23
N GLU A 218 20.50 20.60 15.46
CA GLU A 218 20.57 19.44 16.34
C GLU A 218 19.38 18.52 16.08
N TYR A 219 19.61 17.21 16.12
CA TYR A 219 18.58 16.19 15.97
C TYR A 219 18.53 15.30 17.22
N THR A 220 17.33 14.93 17.65
CA THR A 220 17.11 13.89 18.66
C THR A 220 15.98 12.97 18.21
N PHE A 221 16.04 11.70 18.61
CA PHE A 221 15.00 10.72 18.33
C PHE A 221 14.23 10.39 19.60
N LYS A 222 12.90 10.35 19.51
CA LYS A 222 12.05 9.76 20.56
C LYS A 222 11.25 8.64 19.93
N ALA A 223 11.38 7.44 20.48
CA ALA A 223 10.50 6.34 20.15
C ALA A 223 9.07 6.67 20.58
N GLY A 224 8.08 6.12 19.87
CA GLY A 224 6.76 5.95 20.45
C GLY A 224 6.79 4.89 21.55
N VAL A 225 5.69 4.73 22.26
CA VAL A 225 5.51 3.67 23.26
C VAL A 225 4.28 2.81 22.94
N PRO A 226 4.21 1.56 23.43
CA PRO A 226 2.98 0.78 23.43
C PRO A 226 1.83 1.58 24.07
N ALA A 227 0.72 1.74 23.34
CA ALA A 227 -0.53 2.23 23.90
C ALA A 227 -1.12 1.17 24.85
N LYS A 228 -1.86 1.59 25.87
CA LYS A 228 -2.43 0.76 26.91
C LYS A 228 -3.93 1.00 27.05
N GLU A 229 -4.67 -0.10 27.16
CA GLU A 229 -6.08 -0.07 27.52
C GLU A 229 -6.29 0.60 28.89
N GLY A 230 -7.28 1.48 28.98
CA GLY A 230 -7.60 2.28 30.16
C GLY A 230 -6.76 3.55 30.33
N LEU A 231 -5.70 3.76 29.54
CA LEU A 231 -4.85 4.97 29.60
C LEU A 231 -4.85 5.77 28.29
N ASP A 232 -4.76 5.10 27.14
CA ASP A 232 -4.76 5.72 25.81
C ASP A 232 -6.12 5.60 25.10
N PHE A 233 -6.81 4.48 25.33
CA PHE A 233 -8.12 4.15 24.80
C PHE A 233 -8.88 3.27 25.81
N ILE A 234 -10.21 3.24 25.77
CA ILE A 234 -11.03 2.57 26.80
C ILE A 234 -12.23 1.83 26.20
N ASP A 235 -12.53 0.66 26.78
CA ASP A 235 -13.73 -0.09 26.48
C ASP A 235 -14.98 0.60 27.04
N THR A 236 -15.96 0.86 26.18
CA THR A 236 -17.25 1.42 26.59
C THR A 236 -18.42 0.68 25.94
N PRO A 237 -19.63 0.73 26.53
CA PRO A 237 -20.81 0.11 25.93
C PRO A 237 -21.24 0.68 24.56
N LEU A 238 -20.73 1.86 24.17
CA LEU A 238 -20.97 2.48 22.86
C LEU A 238 -19.84 2.21 21.87
N ASN A 239 -18.61 2.12 22.39
CA ASN A 239 -17.36 1.97 21.63
C ASN A 239 -16.58 0.78 22.21
N PRO A 240 -17.05 -0.47 22.03
CA PRO A 240 -16.39 -1.62 22.62
C PRO A 240 -15.12 -1.97 21.85
N LEU A 241 -14.07 -2.33 22.56
CA LEU A 241 -12.76 -2.70 22.00
C LEU A 241 -12.78 -4.07 21.32
N LYS A 242 -13.82 -4.86 21.55
CA LYS A 242 -14.06 -6.15 20.90
C LYS A 242 -15.51 -6.22 20.46
N GLY A 243 -15.75 -6.66 19.22
CA GLY A 243 -17.10 -6.77 18.69
C GLY A 243 -17.12 -7.50 17.35
N THR A 244 -18.32 -7.57 16.77
CA THR A 244 -18.56 -8.25 15.50
C THR A 244 -19.20 -7.28 14.51
N LEU A 245 -18.54 -7.08 13.38
CA LEU A 245 -19.06 -6.31 12.25
C LEU A 245 -19.90 -7.23 11.38
N VAL A 246 -21.21 -6.96 11.28
CA VAL A 246 -22.13 -7.72 10.42
C VAL A 246 -22.34 -6.99 9.10
N PHE A 247 -21.75 -7.49 8.03
CA PHE A 247 -21.92 -7.03 6.66
C PHE A 247 -23.13 -7.72 6.04
N ARG A 248 -24.03 -6.93 5.45
CA ARG A 248 -25.13 -7.47 4.65
C ARG A 248 -24.64 -7.90 3.27
N ASP A 249 -25.50 -8.63 2.57
CA ASP A 249 -25.35 -8.91 1.15
C ASP A 249 -25.05 -7.63 0.34
N TYR A 250 -24.01 -7.69 -0.51
CA TYR A 250 -23.40 -6.60 -1.28
C TYR A 250 -22.93 -5.35 -0.48
N GLU A 251 -22.80 -5.44 0.85
CA GLU A 251 -22.19 -4.40 1.67
C GLU A 251 -20.67 -4.53 1.69
N MET A 252 -19.94 -3.50 1.21
CA MET A 252 -18.49 -3.56 1.00
C MET A 252 -17.68 -2.90 2.12
N SER A 253 -18.32 -2.30 3.12
CA SER A 253 -17.62 -1.55 4.17
C SER A 253 -18.42 -1.43 5.47
N LYS A 254 -17.72 -1.53 6.60
CA LYS A 254 -18.22 -1.19 7.95
C LYS A 254 -17.22 -0.34 8.69
N THR A 255 -17.72 0.44 9.64
CA THR A 255 -16.89 1.18 10.59
C THR A 255 -17.21 0.78 12.02
N PHE A 256 -16.22 0.91 12.89
CA PHE A 256 -16.40 0.95 14.34
C PHE A 256 -15.57 2.11 14.90
N GLU A 257 -15.93 2.60 16.08
CA GLU A 257 -15.26 3.71 16.72
C GLU A 257 -14.55 3.25 17.99
N ILE A 258 -13.37 3.79 18.26
CA ILE A 258 -12.59 3.57 19.48
C ILE A 258 -12.65 4.84 20.32
N GLN A 259 -13.04 4.70 21.59
CA GLN A 259 -13.02 5.81 22.56
C GLN A 259 -11.58 6.05 23.04
N LEU A 260 -11.07 7.24 22.76
CA LEU A 260 -9.74 7.68 23.18
C LEU A 260 -9.80 8.27 24.59
N VAL A 261 -8.70 8.16 25.32
CA VAL A 261 -8.49 8.75 26.64
C VAL A 261 -7.35 9.76 26.53
N PRO A 262 -7.59 11.07 26.74
CA PRO A 262 -6.51 12.05 26.80
C PRO A 262 -5.58 11.75 27.96
N ASN A 263 -4.29 11.54 27.67
CA ASN A 263 -3.30 11.38 28.70
C ASN A 263 -3.18 12.67 29.53
N ARG A 264 -2.90 12.51 30.83
CA ARG A 264 -2.70 13.58 31.81
C ARG A 264 -1.69 13.21 32.89
N ASP A 265 -0.94 12.11 32.72
CA ASP A 265 0.05 11.65 33.69
C ASP A 265 1.28 12.59 33.80
N GLY A 266 1.53 13.39 32.75
CA GLY A 266 2.66 14.31 32.69
C GLY A 266 3.94 13.66 32.19
N GLU A 267 3.89 12.51 31.53
CA GLU A 267 4.97 11.97 30.71
C GLU A 267 4.79 12.44 29.25
N ALA A 268 5.88 12.91 28.60
CA ALA A 268 5.84 13.33 27.19
C ALA A 268 6.34 12.20 26.29
N PHE A 269 5.42 11.57 25.58
CA PHE A 269 5.75 10.69 24.45
C PHE A 269 5.42 11.41 23.14
N PRO A 270 6.07 11.09 22.01
CA PRO A 270 5.71 11.71 20.73
C PRO A 270 4.36 11.17 20.19
N PHE A 271 3.99 9.95 20.61
CA PHE A 271 2.75 9.24 20.33
C PHE A 271 2.79 7.88 21.06
N THR A 272 1.63 7.25 21.20
CA THR A 272 1.49 5.83 21.57
C THR A 272 0.94 5.03 20.39
N MET A 273 1.14 3.70 20.39
CA MET A 273 0.73 2.82 19.29
C MET A 273 -0.08 1.63 19.79
N ALA A 274 -1.29 1.46 19.25
CA ALA A 274 -2.17 0.31 19.47
C ALA A 274 -2.18 -0.64 18.26
N GLU A 275 -2.54 -1.91 18.50
CA GLU A 275 -2.70 -2.93 17.47
C GLU A 275 -4.20 -3.16 17.20
N LEU A 276 -4.58 -3.23 15.93
CA LEU A 276 -5.94 -3.55 15.48
C LEU A 276 -5.92 -4.90 14.77
N VAL A 277 -6.86 -5.79 15.09
CA VAL A 277 -6.91 -7.16 14.53
C VAL A 277 -8.33 -7.50 14.08
N LEU A 278 -8.45 -8.05 12.87
CA LEU A 278 -9.63 -8.75 12.37
C LEU A 278 -9.46 -10.26 12.57
N SER A 279 -10.54 -10.95 12.87
CA SER A 279 -10.54 -12.38 13.16
C SER A 279 -11.87 -13.04 12.82
N ASN A 280 -11.87 -14.37 12.72
CA ASN A 280 -13.08 -15.20 12.68
C ASN A 280 -14.14 -14.77 11.65
N PRO A 281 -13.78 -14.53 10.36
CA PRO A 281 -14.77 -14.29 9.32
C PRO A 281 -15.65 -15.53 9.17
N ARG A 282 -16.96 -15.33 9.06
CA ARG A 282 -17.93 -16.42 8.96
C ARG A 282 -19.25 -15.92 8.35
N PRO A 283 -20.06 -16.78 7.74
CA PRO A 283 -21.42 -16.43 7.35
C PRO A 283 -22.28 -16.00 8.54
N LEU A 284 -23.39 -15.32 8.25
CA LEU A 284 -24.48 -15.15 9.21
C LEU A 284 -25.25 -16.49 9.38
N GLU A 285 -26.06 -16.61 10.43
CA GLU A 285 -26.96 -17.77 10.56
C GLU A 285 -27.94 -17.85 9.37
N ASP A 286 -28.27 -19.07 8.94
CA ASP A 286 -29.14 -19.42 7.81
C ASP A 286 -28.62 -19.07 6.38
N GLU A 287 -27.38 -18.59 6.24
CA GLU A 287 -26.72 -18.41 4.92
C GLU A 287 -26.23 -19.73 4.30
N SER A 288 -25.97 -19.73 2.99
CA SER A 288 -25.51 -20.93 2.25
C SER A 288 -24.12 -21.40 2.67
N GLU A 289 -23.83 -22.70 2.57
CA GLU A 289 -22.49 -23.27 2.81
C GLU A 289 -21.43 -22.74 1.82
N ASN A 290 -21.86 -22.19 0.68
CA ASN A 290 -20.99 -21.50 -0.28
C ASN A 290 -20.53 -20.11 0.22
N ILE A 291 -21.13 -19.56 1.29
CA ILE A 291 -20.73 -18.26 1.85
C ILE A 291 -19.53 -18.44 2.79
N GLN A 292 -18.33 -18.32 2.23
CA GLN A 292 -17.02 -18.56 2.87
C GLN A 292 -16.14 -17.31 2.86
N PRO A 293 -16.44 -16.28 3.68
CA PRO A 293 -15.65 -15.06 3.77
C PRO A 293 -14.25 -15.33 4.34
N VAL A 294 -13.23 -14.64 3.81
CA VAL A 294 -11.82 -14.82 4.22
C VAL A 294 -11.20 -13.52 4.72
N LEU A 295 -10.10 -13.61 5.48
CA LEU A 295 -9.28 -12.45 5.84
C LEU A 295 -8.19 -12.23 4.79
N HIS A 296 -7.87 -10.97 4.48
CA HIS A 296 -6.69 -10.64 3.67
C HIS A 296 -5.42 -11.04 4.43
N ALA A 297 -4.53 -11.79 3.76
CA ALA A 297 -3.31 -12.37 4.34
C ALA A 297 -2.48 -11.38 5.19
N ASP A 298 -2.20 -10.18 4.67
CA ASP A 298 -1.39 -9.18 5.39
C ASP A 298 -2.19 -8.06 6.08
N LYS A 299 -3.41 -7.74 5.61
CA LYS A 299 -4.19 -6.55 6.02
C LYS A 299 -5.31 -6.83 7.02
N PHE A 300 -5.35 -8.05 7.57
CA PHE A 300 -6.17 -8.37 8.73
C PHE A 300 -5.63 -7.76 10.04
N ARG A 301 -4.39 -7.24 10.04
CA ARG A 301 -3.82 -6.41 11.11
C ARG A 301 -3.63 -4.98 10.62
N SER A 302 -3.75 -4.03 11.53
CA SER A 302 -3.45 -2.61 11.29
C SER A 302 -2.91 -1.99 12.59
N THR A 303 -2.34 -0.79 12.49
CA THR A 303 -1.85 -0.03 13.65
C THR A 303 -2.71 1.21 13.89
N LEU A 304 -2.78 1.67 15.13
CA LEU A 304 -3.38 2.96 15.48
C LEU A 304 -2.38 3.80 16.27
N ARG A 305 -1.87 4.85 15.64
CA ARG A 305 -1.01 5.86 16.26
C ARG A 305 -1.86 6.94 16.92
N ILE A 306 -1.76 7.06 18.24
CA ILE A 306 -2.42 8.10 19.04
C ILE A 306 -1.37 9.15 19.37
N ASN A 307 -1.46 10.34 18.77
CA ASN A 307 -0.51 11.42 19.08
C ASN A 307 -0.89 12.10 20.39
N ASP A 308 0.04 12.03 21.35
CA ASP A 308 0.08 12.84 22.56
C ASP A 308 0.33 14.31 22.17
N ILE A 309 -0.62 15.17 22.53
CA ILE A 309 -0.53 16.64 22.49
C ILE A 309 -0.81 17.27 23.86
N SER A 310 -1.10 16.46 24.88
CA SER A 310 -1.34 16.83 26.28
C SER A 310 -0.06 17.20 27.03
N GLY A 311 1.09 16.81 26.46
CA GLY A 311 2.33 16.57 27.18
C GLY A 311 2.85 17.66 28.14
N PRO A 312 3.70 17.25 29.10
CA PRO A 312 4.35 18.12 30.08
C PRO A 312 5.19 19.23 29.45
N ASP A 313 5.60 20.18 30.31
CA ASP A 313 6.47 21.31 29.98
C ASP A 313 7.63 20.92 29.03
N THR A 314 7.84 21.79 28.05
CA THR A 314 8.72 21.69 26.86
C THR A 314 10.18 21.21 27.03
N ASP A 315 10.62 20.90 28.24
CA ASP A 315 12.01 20.57 28.59
C ASP A 315 12.32 19.06 28.51
N VAL A 316 11.30 18.19 28.47
CA VAL A 316 11.48 16.71 28.52
C VAL A 316 12.13 16.12 27.26
N ILE A 317 11.89 16.71 26.07
CA ILE A 317 12.42 16.15 24.81
C ILE A 317 13.95 16.26 24.75
N TRP A 318 14.53 17.41 25.13
CA TRP A 318 15.97 17.67 24.95
C TRP A 318 16.82 17.37 26.19
N GLN A 319 16.20 17.00 27.34
CA GLN A 319 16.90 16.63 28.59
C GLN A 319 17.94 17.67 29.06
N GLN A 320 17.73 18.93 28.72
CA GLN A 320 18.63 20.05 29.02
C GLN A 320 17.82 21.20 29.60
N GLN A 321 18.46 22.01 30.45
CA GLN A 321 17.86 23.29 30.79
C GLN A 321 17.72 24.14 29.52
N PRO A 322 16.52 24.70 29.27
CA PRO A 322 16.21 25.46 28.07
C PRO A 322 16.96 26.80 28.07
N TRP A 323 17.49 27.17 26.91
CA TRP A 323 17.94 28.54 26.69
C TRP A 323 16.72 29.48 26.75
N PRO A 324 16.82 30.63 27.45
CA PRO A 324 15.69 31.54 27.60
C PRO A 324 15.50 32.36 26.31
N ASP A 325 14.62 31.88 25.43
CA ASP A 325 14.06 32.66 24.31
C ASP A 325 13.16 33.81 24.84
N THR A 326 13.80 34.81 25.43
CA THR A 326 13.24 36.03 26.06
C THR A 326 12.43 35.80 27.35
N PRO A 327 12.69 36.56 28.43
CA PRO A 327 11.83 36.55 29.62
C PRO A 327 10.39 36.96 29.29
N GLY A 328 9.42 36.12 29.67
CA GLY A 328 7.98 36.38 29.44
C GLY A 328 7.35 35.56 28.31
N SER A 329 8.13 34.87 27.49
CA SER A 329 7.64 33.95 26.47
C SER A 329 6.97 32.72 27.11
N ARG A 330 5.63 32.68 27.13
CA ARG A 330 4.92 31.41 27.39
C ARG A 330 5.28 30.43 26.27
N ARG A 331 5.93 29.34 26.62
CA ARG A 331 6.26 28.31 25.65
C ARG A 331 4.99 27.61 25.22
N ARG A 332 4.71 27.69 23.92
CA ARG A 332 3.84 26.72 23.27
C ARG A 332 4.73 25.53 22.93
N GLY A 333 4.47 24.39 23.56
CA GLY A 333 4.97 23.12 23.07
C GLY A 333 4.44 22.82 21.67
N PHE A 334 4.85 21.70 21.09
CA PHE A 334 4.24 21.23 19.86
C PHE A 334 2.76 20.92 20.10
N SER A 335 1.86 21.73 19.56
CA SER A 335 0.58 21.17 19.13
C SER A 335 0.86 20.44 17.82
N PHE A 336 0.79 19.11 17.81
CA PHE A 336 0.37 18.45 16.58
C PHE A 336 -0.99 19.06 16.25
N MET A 337 -1.12 19.76 15.12
CA MET A 337 -2.46 20.14 14.65
C MET A 337 -3.24 18.83 14.44
N LYS A 338 -4.53 18.80 14.81
CA LYS A 338 -5.43 17.63 14.57
C LYS A 338 -5.08 16.97 13.24
N ALA A 339 -4.97 15.64 13.22
CA ALA A 339 -4.54 14.88 12.05
C ALA A 339 -5.36 15.30 10.82
N ARG A 340 -4.74 16.08 9.92
CA ARG A 340 -5.41 16.61 8.73
C ARG A 340 -5.46 15.54 7.65
N TYR A 341 -6.44 14.65 7.76
CA TYR A 341 -6.80 13.74 6.69
C TYR A 341 -7.16 14.54 5.43
N LYS A 342 -6.29 14.50 4.41
CA LYS A 342 -6.58 15.02 3.08
C LYS A 342 -7.35 13.96 2.30
N ARG A 343 -8.65 14.17 2.14
CA ARG A 343 -9.42 13.56 1.05
C ARG A 343 -9.72 14.66 0.02
N SER A 344 -9.05 14.64 -1.12
CA SER A 344 -9.71 15.03 -2.37
C SER A 344 -10.66 13.88 -2.73
N GLU A 345 -11.85 14.09 -3.25
CA GLU A 345 -12.14 14.97 -4.39
C GLU A 345 -13.19 16.06 -4.14
N SER A 346 -13.22 17.03 -5.05
CA SER A 346 -14.03 18.24 -4.94
C SER A 346 -15.52 18.00 -5.15
N LEU A 347 -16.37 18.37 -4.18
CA LEU A 347 -17.61 19.17 -4.33
C LEU A 347 -18.57 19.02 -3.11
N PHE A 348 -18.26 19.71 -2.00
CA PHE A 348 -19.20 19.87 -0.87
C PHE A 348 -19.49 21.34 -0.50
N GLY A 349 -19.44 22.23 -1.50
CA GLY A 349 -19.94 23.60 -1.38
C GLY A 349 -19.12 24.57 -0.51
N VAL A 350 -18.21 24.07 0.33
CA VAL A 350 -17.28 24.87 1.15
C VAL A 350 -16.34 25.66 0.24
N LYS A 351 -16.34 26.99 0.36
CA LYS A 351 -15.54 27.91 -0.48
C LYS A 351 -14.49 28.67 0.33
N THR A 352 -14.56 28.63 1.65
CA THR A 352 -13.72 29.40 2.56
C THR A 352 -13.19 28.56 3.73
N GLN A 353 -12.07 28.99 4.31
CA GLN A 353 -11.49 28.37 5.51
C GLN A 353 -12.43 28.51 6.72
N GLU A 354 -13.21 29.59 6.79
CA GLU A 354 -14.11 29.91 7.92
C GLU A 354 -15.36 29.02 7.94
N GLU A 355 -15.86 28.61 6.76
CA GLU A 355 -16.88 27.57 6.62
C GLU A 355 -16.35 26.18 7.02
N PHE A 356 -15.08 25.88 6.70
CA PHE A 356 -14.42 24.63 7.06
C PHE A 356 -14.15 24.50 8.58
N ASP A 357 -13.80 25.60 9.24
CA ASP A 357 -13.48 25.63 10.67
C ASP A 357 -14.74 25.57 11.58
N ASN A 358 -15.94 25.61 11.00
CA ASN A 358 -17.21 25.48 11.72
C ASN A 358 -17.41 24.02 12.21
N PRO A 359 -17.62 23.78 13.52
CA PRO A 359 -17.71 22.44 14.10
C PRO A 359 -18.84 21.56 13.52
N SER A 360 -19.85 22.15 12.87
CA SER A 360 -20.91 21.41 12.16
C SER A 360 -20.40 20.54 11.00
N TYR A 361 -19.22 20.81 10.44
CA TYR A 361 -18.65 20.08 9.30
C TYR A 361 -17.61 19.02 9.68
N ARG A 362 -17.49 18.68 10.97
CA ARG A 362 -16.56 17.63 11.47
C ARG A 362 -16.99 16.19 11.19
N LEU A 363 -18.02 15.98 10.37
CA LEU A 363 -18.43 14.65 9.93
C LEU A 363 -17.50 14.16 8.82
N ILE A 364 -16.53 13.32 9.19
CA ILE A 364 -15.98 12.35 8.26
C ILE A 364 -17.08 11.32 8.04
N SER A 365 -17.85 11.48 6.96
CA SER A 365 -18.64 10.39 6.40
C SER A 365 -17.87 9.79 5.23
N ILE A 366 -17.17 8.69 5.49
CA ILE A 366 -16.78 7.81 4.38
C ILE A 366 -18.08 7.15 3.91
N PRO A 367 -18.49 7.31 2.64
CA PRO A 367 -19.72 6.70 2.16
C PRO A 367 -19.58 5.18 2.29
N VAL A 368 -20.55 4.54 2.94
CA VAL A 368 -20.66 3.08 2.93
C VAL A 368 -20.80 2.65 1.47
N MET A 369 -19.77 2.01 0.94
CA MET A 369 -19.77 1.57 -0.44
C MET A 369 -20.58 0.27 -0.52
N ARG A 370 -21.47 0.20 -1.51
CA ARG A 370 -22.17 -1.01 -1.91
C ARG A 370 -21.77 -1.32 -3.34
N ALA A 371 -21.61 -2.60 -3.65
CA ALA A 371 -21.54 -3.00 -5.05
C ALA A 371 -22.88 -2.64 -5.70
N LEU A 372 -22.85 -2.12 -6.91
CA LEU A 372 -24.06 -2.07 -7.73
C LEU A 372 -24.26 -3.48 -8.29
N PRO A 373 -25.41 -4.14 -8.09
CA PRO A 373 -25.70 -5.36 -8.80
C PRO A 373 -25.70 -5.06 -10.31
N TYR A 374 -25.16 -5.99 -11.11
CA TYR A 374 -24.98 -5.83 -12.56
C TYR A 374 -26.31 -5.66 -13.33
N ASP A 375 -27.43 -6.09 -12.73
CA ASP A 375 -28.77 -5.98 -13.28
C ASP A 375 -29.59 -4.85 -12.60
N ALA A 376 -29.55 -3.63 -13.17
CA ALA A 376 -30.40 -2.49 -12.78
C ALA A 376 -30.76 -1.57 -13.97
#